data_AF-A0A7Y6IJQ7-F1
#
_entry.id   AF-A0A7Y6IJQ7-F1
#
_cell.length_a   1.000
_cell.length_b   1.000
_cell.length_c   1.000
_cell.angle_alpha   90.00
_cell.angle_beta   90.00
_cell.angle_gamma   90.00
#
_symmetry.space_group_name_H-M   'P 1'
#
loop_
_entity.id
_entity.type
_entity.pdbx_description
1 polymer ?
#
loop_
_entity_poly.entity_id
_entity_poly.type
_entity_poly.pdbx_seq_one_letter_code
_entity_poly.pdbx_strand_id
1 'polypeptide(L)'
;MTGLRRILPVLVAAILLSLATVPPAQASTTRALADAYPCGPQFWKPGPNVYVQFCPDWAPDDSIPVHANRDQTSPIVGYIYAPGDDWYQCGYTGTQQTAHGATNYWWALTTADNGRIGWVNQIYFRGGGDNEPDATLRICPII
;
A
#
# COMPACT_ATOMS: atom_id res chain seq x y z
N MET A 1 -79.81 42.97 25.28
CA MET A 1 -80.21 42.90 23.86
C MET A 1 -78.96 42.63 23.04
N THR A 2 -78.92 41.48 22.34
CA THR A 2 -78.18 41.18 21.08
C THR A 2 -76.67 41.52 21.01
N GLY A 3 -75.75 40.62 20.70
CA GLY A 3 -75.88 39.26 20.18
C GLY A 3 -74.49 38.61 20.01
N LEU A 4 -74.50 37.28 20.14
CA LEU A 4 -73.41 36.35 19.95
C LEU A 4 -73.09 36.21 18.45
N ARG A 5 -71.83 36.43 18.03
CA ARG A 5 -71.35 36.05 16.71
C ARG A 5 -70.23 35.01 16.83
N ARG A 6 -70.57 33.78 16.43
CA ARG A 6 -69.67 32.67 16.12
C ARG A 6 -68.74 33.05 14.96
N ILE A 7 -67.57 32.43 14.85
CA ILE A 7 -67.08 31.63 13.68
C ILE A 7 -65.71 30.99 14.02
N LEU A 8 -65.53 29.80 13.45
CA LEU A 8 -64.58 28.70 13.63
C LEU A 8 -63.08 28.99 13.27
N PRO A 9 -62.16 28.03 13.56
CA PRO A 9 -60.71 28.21 13.59
C PRO A 9 -60.06 28.06 12.21
N VAL A 10 -58.91 28.70 12.03
CA VAL A 10 -58.00 28.42 10.89
C VAL A 10 -56.71 27.81 11.45
N LEU A 11 -56.62 26.49 11.34
CA LEU A 11 -55.36 25.76 11.38
C LEU A 11 -54.54 26.15 10.15
N VAL A 12 -53.43 26.84 10.34
CA VAL A 12 -52.41 27.00 9.30
C VAL A 12 -51.24 26.07 9.64
N ALA A 13 -51.28 24.88 9.07
CA ALA A 13 -50.09 24.06 8.91
C ALA A 13 -49.36 24.55 7.64
N ALA A 14 -48.19 25.16 7.81
CA ALA A 14 -47.29 25.47 6.70
C ALA A 14 -45.93 24.82 6.98
N ILE A 15 -45.73 23.70 6.30
CA ILE A 15 -44.50 22.94 6.16
C ILE A 15 -43.46 23.85 5.48
N LEU A 16 -42.32 24.09 6.12
CA LEU A 16 -41.19 24.76 5.49
C LEU A 16 -40.00 23.81 5.37
N LEU A 17 -39.60 23.65 4.11
CA LEU A 17 -38.56 22.81 3.55
C LEU A 17 -37.22 22.94 4.31
N SER A 18 -36.69 21.81 4.76
CA SER A 18 -35.31 21.67 5.18
C SER A 18 -34.37 21.85 3.98
N LEU A 19 -33.59 22.94 3.97
CA LEU A 19 -32.46 23.13 3.05
C LEU A 19 -31.40 22.06 3.37
N ALA A 20 -31.27 21.06 2.50
CA ALA A 20 -30.14 20.15 2.52
C ALA A 20 -28.88 20.92 2.04
N THR A 21 -28.09 21.42 2.99
CA THR A 21 -26.75 21.93 2.71
C THR A 21 -25.87 20.75 2.30
N VAL A 22 -25.61 20.62 0.99
CA VAL A 22 -24.60 19.68 0.48
C VAL A 22 -23.24 20.24 0.88
N PRO A 23 -22.47 19.58 1.76
CA PRO A 23 -21.12 20.04 2.04
C PRO A 23 -20.27 19.90 0.77
N PRO A 24 -19.34 20.83 0.49
CA PRO A 24 -18.42 20.69 -0.61
C PRO A 24 -17.61 19.41 -0.40
N ALA A 25 -17.57 18.55 -1.43
CA ALA A 25 -16.65 17.43 -1.49
C ALA A 25 -15.23 17.99 -1.30
N GLN A 26 -14.61 17.70 -0.15
CA GLN A 26 -13.24 18.08 0.13
C GLN A 26 -12.35 17.31 -0.84
N ALA A 27 -11.86 18.01 -1.86
CA ALA A 27 -10.80 17.50 -2.73
C ALA A 27 -9.53 17.28 -1.90
N SER A 28 -8.93 16.12 -2.15
CA SER A 28 -7.78 15.49 -1.51
C SER A 28 -6.63 16.43 -1.15
N THR A 29 -6.12 16.30 0.07
CA THR A 29 -4.72 16.61 0.41
C THR A 29 -4.18 15.63 1.45
N THR A 30 -4.24 14.33 1.15
CA THR A 30 -3.31 13.41 1.80
C THR A 30 -1.96 13.68 1.15
N ARG A 31 -1.08 14.40 1.86
CA ARG A 31 0.37 14.23 1.66
C ARG A 31 0.61 12.73 1.58
N ALA A 32 1.32 12.26 0.55
CA ALA A 32 1.86 10.92 0.51
C ALA A 32 2.36 10.58 1.92
N LEU A 33 1.68 9.65 2.58
CA LEU A 33 2.15 9.13 3.85
C LEU A 33 3.54 8.61 3.55
N ALA A 34 4.54 8.99 4.34
CA ALA A 34 5.70 8.13 4.48
C ALA A 34 5.14 6.71 4.67
N ASP A 35 5.65 5.73 3.90
CA ASP A 35 5.10 4.38 3.83
C ASP A 35 4.63 3.95 5.21
N ALA A 36 3.38 3.51 5.34
CA ALA A 36 2.81 3.23 6.65
C ALA A 36 3.62 2.15 7.42
N TYR A 37 4.49 1.43 6.71
CA TYR A 37 5.33 0.34 7.17
C TYR A 37 6.72 0.41 6.50
N PRO A 38 7.59 1.37 6.87
CA PRO A 38 8.89 1.50 6.22
C PRO A 38 9.80 0.33 6.60
N CYS A 39 10.70 -0.07 5.69
CA CYS A 39 11.82 -0.93 6.06
C CYS A 39 12.64 -0.39 7.25
N GLY A 40 13.13 -1.31 8.08
CA GLY A 40 13.96 -1.02 9.23
C GLY A 40 15.39 -0.57 8.88
N PRO A 41 16.21 -0.27 9.90
CA PRO A 41 17.62 0.09 9.70
C PRO A 41 18.42 -1.06 9.10
N GLN A 42 19.51 -0.72 8.41
CA GLN A 42 20.45 -1.70 7.87
C GLN A 42 21.13 -2.49 9.01
N PHE A 43 21.26 -3.80 8.83
CA PHE A 43 22.04 -4.66 9.69
C PHE A 43 22.87 -5.66 8.87
N TRP A 44 23.93 -6.18 9.47
CA TRP A 44 24.79 -7.18 8.83
C TRP A 44 24.18 -8.58 8.97
N LYS A 45 23.99 -9.28 7.84
CA LYS A 45 23.53 -10.67 7.84
C LYS A 45 24.73 -11.62 7.71
N PRO A 46 25.11 -12.35 8.79
CA PRO A 46 26.14 -13.36 8.71
C PRO A 46 25.67 -14.54 7.84
N GLY A 47 26.59 -15.13 7.08
CA GLY A 47 26.28 -16.18 6.09
C GLY A 47 26.48 -15.66 4.67
N PRO A 48 25.55 -14.88 4.10
CA PRO A 48 25.72 -14.27 2.79
C PRO A 48 26.70 -13.09 2.81
N ASN A 49 27.10 -12.57 3.99
CA ASN A 49 28.03 -11.46 4.16
C ASN A 49 27.58 -10.18 3.43
N VAL A 50 26.34 -9.76 3.70
CA VAL A 50 25.72 -8.58 3.10
C VAL A 50 24.96 -7.76 4.15
N TYR A 51 24.84 -6.45 3.89
CA TYR A 51 23.92 -5.59 4.63
C TYR A 51 22.50 -5.72 4.06
N VAL A 52 21.53 -5.85 4.95
CA VAL A 52 20.11 -6.04 4.61
C VAL A 52 19.24 -5.18 5.54
N GLN A 53 17.97 -5.02 5.20
CA GLN A 53 16.95 -4.36 6.00
C GLN A 53 15.76 -5.31 6.14
N PHE A 54 15.13 -5.35 7.31
CA PHE A 54 13.82 -5.97 7.43
C PHE A 54 12.78 -5.05 6.81
N CYS A 55 11.95 -5.59 5.92
CA CYS A 55 10.87 -4.84 5.29
C CYS A 55 9.56 -5.56 5.58
N PRO A 56 8.55 -4.86 6.13
CA PRO A 56 7.25 -5.45 6.32
C PRO A 56 6.64 -5.84 4.98
N ASP A 57 6.37 -7.12 4.78
CA ASP A 57 5.84 -7.64 3.51
C ASP A 57 4.57 -8.45 3.71
N TRP A 58 3.97 -8.84 2.58
CA TRP A 58 2.71 -9.55 2.54
C TRP A 58 2.56 -10.34 1.24
N ALA A 59 1.71 -11.36 1.28
CA ALA A 59 1.21 -12.04 0.09
C ALA A 59 -0.22 -12.52 0.33
N PRO A 60 -1.07 -12.59 -0.70
CA PRO A 60 -2.43 -13.11 -0.57
C PRO A 60 -2.46 -14.62 -0.25
N ASP A 61 -1.48 -15.37 -0.77
CA ASP A 61 -1.40 -16.83 -0.64
C ASP A 61 -0.22 -17.26 0.25
N ASP A 62 0.17 -16.41 1.20
CA ASP A 62 1.24 -16.64 2.19
C ASP A 62 2.60 -17.02 1.56
N SER A 63 2.80 -16.65 0.30
CA SER A 63 4.01 -16.92 -0.48
C SER A 63 4.34 -15.80 -1.46
N ILE A 64 5.58 -15.33 -1.42
CA ILE A 64 6.09 -14.28 -2.33
C ILE A 64 7.03 -14.94 -3.35
N PRO A 65 6.79 -14.79 -4.67
CA PRO A 65 7.68 -15.32 -5.69
C PRO A 65 8.98 -14.52 -5.76
N VAL A 66 10.11 -15.23 -5.73
CA VAL A 66 11.45 -14.66 -5.96
C VAL A 66 11.88 -14.98 -7.38
N HIS A 67 11.98 -13.95 -8.22
CA HIS A 67 12.30 -14.06 -9.65
C HIS A 67 13.81 -14.04 -9.91
N ALA A 68 14.26 -14.71 -10.97
CA ALA A 68 15.67 -14.73 -11.37
C ALA A 68 16.19 -13.34 -11.77
N ASN A 69 15.33 -12.53 -12.39
CA ASN A 69 15.60 -11.17 -12.80
C ASN A 69 14.52 -10.22 -12.26
N ARG A 70 14.73 -8.90 -12.40
CA ARG A 70 13.74 -7.85 -12.10
C ARG A 70 12.66 -7.79 -13.19
N ASP A 71 12.06 -8.94 -13.44
CA ASP A 71 11.06 -9.17 -14.46
C ASP A 71 10.13 -10.29 -14.03
N GLN A 72 8.83 -9.98 -13.95
CA GLN A 72 7.77 -10.92 -13.57
C GLN A 72 7.66 -12.12 -14.52
N THR A 73 8.13 -11.98 -15.76
CA THR A 73 8.15 -13.08 -16.74
C THR A 73 9.37 -13.98 -16.60
N SER A 74 10.37 -13.56 -15.82
CA SER A 74 11.56 -14.37 -15.59
C SER A 74 11.28 -15.56 -14.66
N PRO A 75 12.05 -16.66 -14.76
CA PRO A 75 11.83 -17.84 -13.94
C PRO A 75 11.81 -17.53 -12.45
N ILE A 76 10.86 -18.12 -11.73
CA ILE A 76 10.86 -18.10 -10.27
C ILE A 76 11.97 -19.02 -9.77
N VAL A 77 12.89 -18.48 -8.96
CA VAL A 77 14.01 -19.22 -8.38
C VAL A 77 13.70 -19.78 -7.00
N GLY A 78 12.70 -19.23 -6.31
CA GLY A 78 12.24 -19.69 -5.02
C GLY A 78 11.06 -18.87 -4.52
N TYR A 79 10.69 -19.10 -3.27
CA TYR A 79 9.64 -18.37 -2.59
C TYR A 79 10.13 -17.95 -1.21
N ILE A 80 9.54 -16.86 -0.69
CA ILE A 80 9.49 -16.56 0.73
C ILE A 80 8.13 -17.06 1.22
N TYR A 81 8.12 -17.91 2.25
CA TYR A 81 6.90 -18.42 2.89
C TYR A 81 6.66 -17.68 4.20
N ALA A 82 5.39 -17.54 4.59
CA ALA A 82 4.98 -16.85 5.82
C ALA A 82 5.49 -15.39 5.92
N PRO A 83 5.16 -14.51 4.93
CA PRO A 83 5.59 -13.13 4.91
C PRO A 83 5.12 -12.34 6.15
N GLY A 84 5.94 -11.38 6.54
CA GLY A 84 5.67 -10.47 7.65
C GLY A 84 6.76 -9.43 7.81
N ASP A 85 7.98 -9.88 8.10
CA ASP A 85 9.18 -9.04 8.30
C ASP A 85 10.42 -9.75 7.73
N ASP A 86 10.45 -9.90 6.41
CA ASP A 86 11.58 -10.53 5.73
C ASP A 86 12.70 -9.55 5.41
N TRP A 87 13.89 -10.08 5.13
CA TRP A 87 15.07 -9.27 4.89
C TRP A 87 15.34 -9.09 3.40
N TYR A 88 15.65 -7.85 3.02
CA TYR A 88 15.95 -7.43 1.65
C TYR A 88 17.26 -6.65 1.63
N GLN A 89 18.07 -6.86 0.61
CA GLN A 89 19.40 -6.25 0.52
C GLN A 89 19.35 -4.81 0.02
N CYS A 90 18.56 -4.56 -1.02
CA CYS A 90 18.43 -3.25 -1.65
C CYS A 90 17.35 -3.24 -2.75
N GLY A 91 16.87 -2.05 -3.10
CA GLY A 91 15.95 -1.79 -4.20
C GLY A 91 16.64 -1.44 -5.52
N TYR A 92 16.03 -1.80 -6.65
CA TYR A 92 16.45 -1.40 -7.99
C TYR A 92 15.27 -1.43 -8.97
N THR A 93 15.35 -0.66 -10.06
CA THR A 93 14.28 -0.61 -11.06
C THR A 93 14.33 -1.79 -12.04
N GLY A 94 13.16 -2.22 -12.52
CA GLY A 94 13.00 -3.34 -13.45
C GLY A 94 11.77 -3.19 -14.33
N THR A 95 11.22 -4.31 -14.79
CA THR A 95 9.94 -4.29 -15.52
C THR A 95 8.79 -4.01 -14.56
N GLN A 96 7.72 -3.40 -15.07
CA GLN A 96 6.52 -3.15 -14.29
C GLN A 96 5.76 -4.45 -14.07
N GLN A 97 5.27 -4.65 -12.84
CA GLN A 97 4.37 -5.73 -12.45
C GLN A 97 3.08 -5.13 -11.89
N THR A 98 1.95 -5.70 -12.30
CA THR A 98 0.61 -5.36 -11.79
C THR A 98 -0.06 -6.63 -11.30
N ALA A 99 -0.33 -6.70 -10.00
CA ALA A 99 -1.02 -7.82 -9.39
C ALA A 99 -1.67 -7.37 -8.07
N HIS A 100 -2.71 -8.09 -7.63
CA HIS A 100 -3.37 -7.88 -6.34
C HIS A 100 -3.84 -6.44 -6.07
N GLY A 101 -4.16 -5.69 -7.15
CA GLY A 101 -4.62 -4.29 -7.05
C GLY A 101 -3.50 -3.26 -6.89
N ALA A 102 -2.22 -3.66 -6.98
CA ALA A 102 -1.07 -2.78 -6.92
C ALA A 102 -0.22 -2.88 -8.21
N THR A 103 0.53 -1.83 -8.52
CA THR A 103 1.46 -1.77 -9.65
C THR A 103 2.79 -1.14 -9.26
N ASN A 104 3.89 -1.84 -9.54
CA ASN A 104 5.22 -1.28 -9.26
C ASN A 104 6.31 -1.77 -10.24
N TYR A 105 7.27 -0.90 -10.53
CA TYR A 105 8.49 -1.22 -11.31
C TYR A 105 9.74 -1.31 -10.42
N TRP A 106 9.60 -1.12 -9.11
CA TRP A 106 10.66 -1.31 -8.13
C TRP A 106 10.73 -2.75 -7.66
N TRP A 107 11.95 -3.27 -7.58
CA TRP A 107 12.26 -4.63 -7.19
C TRP A 107 13.28 -4.63 -6.05
N ALA A 108 13.15 -5.56 -5.12
CA ALA A 108 14.06 -5.75 -4.01
C ALA A 108 14.85 -7.06 -4.18
N LEU A 109 16.17 -6.98 -4.01
CA LEU A 109 17.06 -8.14 -3.99
C LEU A 109 16.93 -8.85 -2.65
N THR A 110 16.73 -10.17 -2.67
CA THR A 110 16.60 -10.99 -1.47
C THR A 110 17.11 -12.42 -1.71
N THR A 111 17.07 -13.25 -0.67
CA THR A 111 17.29 -14.69 -0.76
C THR A 111 16.01 -15.41 -0.35
N ALA A 112 15.50 -16.24 -1.26
CA ALA A 112 14.38 -17.12 -0.99
C ALA A 112 14.70 -18.13 0.12
N ASP A 113 13.67 -18.77 0.69
CA ASP A 113 13.83 -19.74 1.78
C ASP A 113 14.64 -20.99 1.38
N ASN A 114 14.71 -21.28 0.08
CA ASN A 114 15.55 -22.34 -0.47
C ASN A 114 17.03 -21.93 -0.65
N GLY A 115 17.42 -20.73 -0.19
CA GLY A 115 18.77 -20.20 -0.27
C GLY A 115 19.16 -19.58 -1.62
N ARG A 116 18.25 -19.50 -2.60
CA ARG A 116 18.53 -18.90 -3.91
C ARG A 116 18.29 -17.39 -3.88
N ILE A 117 19.25 -16.65 -4.42
CA ILE A 117 19.17 -15.18 -4.52
C ILE A 117 18.33 -14.80 -5.75
N GLY A 118 17.49 -13.80 -5.61
CA GLY A 118 16.70 -13.24 -6.70
C GLY A 118 15.95 -11.97 -6.30
N TRP A 119 14.89 -11.66 -7.04
CA TRP A 119 14.21 -10.37 -6.99
C TRP A 119 12.73 -10.54 -6.67
N VAL A 120 12.25 -9.74 -5.73
CA VAL A 120 10.84 -9.60 -5.38
C VAL A 120 10.36 -8.24 -5.84
N ASN A 121 9.20 -8.16 -6.48
CA ASN A 121 8.62 -6.87 -6.82
C ASN A 121 8.05 -6.20 -5.56
N GLN A 122 8.24 -4.90 -5.39
CA GLN A 122 7.82 -4.17 -4.19
C GLN A 122 6.29 -4.03 -4.04
N ILE A 123 5.47 -4.53 -4.98
CA ILE A 123 4.02 -4.70 -4.72
C ILE A 123 3.74 -5.58 -3.49
N TYR A 124 4.69 -6.43 -3.09
CA TYR A 124 4.58 -7.28 -1.90
C TYR A 124 5.01 -6.58 -0.61
N PHE A 125 5.46 -5.33 -0.66
CA PHE A 125 5.78 -4.56 0.54
C PHE A 125 4.51 -3.90 1.09
N ARG A 126 4.39 -3.83 2.41
CA ARG A 126 3.22 -3.21 3.05
C ARG A 126 3.32 -1.70 2.98
N GLY A 127 2.20 -1.05 2.67
CA GLY A 127 2.07 0.39 2.82
C GLY A 127 2.78 1.26 1.78
N GLY A 128 3.40 0.67 0.76
CA GLY A 128 3.95 1.39 -0.38
C GLY A 128 2.88 1.79 -1.40
N GLY A 129 3.06 2.93 -2.07
CA GLY A 129 2.23 3.33 -3.20
C GLY A 129 2.63 2.67 -4.52
N ASP A 130 1.82 2.92 -5.54
CA ASP A 130 2.12 2.47 -6.89
C ASP A 130 3.34 3.21 -7.46
N ASN A 131 4.22 2.49 -8.15
CA ASN A 131 5.31 3.06 -8.95
C ASN A 131 6.36 3.89 -8.18
N GLU A 132 6.49 3.65 -6.88
CA GLU A 132 7.52 4.25 -6.01
C GLU A 132 8.28 3.16 -5.23
N PRO A 133 9.56 3.41 -4.85
CA PRO A 133 10.25 2.51 -3.96
C PRO A 133 9.73 2.70 -2.53
N ASP A 134 9.88 1.67 -1.69
CA ASP A 134 9.91 1.88 -0.25
C ASP A 134 10.92 2.98 0.09
N ALA A 135 10.48 3.97 0.86
CA ALA A 135 11.21 5.20 1.13
C ALA A 135 12.51 4.98 1.92
N THR A 136 12.67 3.81 2.54
CA THR A 136 13.76 3.50 3.45
C THR A 136 14.63 2.33 3.00
N LEU A 137 14.14 1.47 2.10
CA LEU A 137 14.98 0.45 1.48
C LEU A 137 16.12 1.13 0.70
N ARG A 138 17.37 0.80 1.04
CA ARG A 138 18.53 1.32 0.32
C ARG A 138 18.48 0.95 -1.16
N ILE A 139 18.94 1.84 -2.03
CA ILE A 139 19.09 1.54 -3.46
C ILE A 139 20.37 0.72 -3.68
N CYS A 140 20.33 -0.29 -4.57
CA CYS A 140 21.52 -1.06 -4.90
C CYS A 140 22.54 -0.16 -5.60
N PRO A 141 23.85 -0.33 -5.33
CA PRO A 141 24.86 0.36 -6.11
C PRO A 141 24.71 -0.01 -7.59
N ILE A 142 24.92 0.96 -8.47
CA ILE A 142 25.02 0.71 -9.91
C ILE A 142 26.20 -0.24 -10.10
N ILE A 143 25.93 -1.42 -10.64
CA ILE A 143 26.92 -2.44 -11.02
C ILE A 143 27.25 -2.33 -12.51
#